data_AF-A0A149QLI8-F1
#
_entry.id   AF-A0A149QLI8-F1
#
_cell.length_a   1.000
_cell.length_b   1.000
_cell.length_c   1.000
_cell.angle_alpha   90.00
_cell.angle_beta   90.00
_cell.angle_gamma   90.00
#
_symmetry.space_group_name_H-M   'P 1'
#
loop_
_entity.id
_entity.type
_entity.pdbx_description
1 polymer ?
#
loop_
_entity_poly.entity_id
_entity_poly.type
_entity_poly.pdbx_seq_one_letter_code
_entity_poly.pdbx_strand_id
1 'polypeptide(L)' 'MAGEATASLYQLDLKGNIALVLGGEADGLRRLTRENCDGLVKIPMPGEIESLNVSVAAGVSLFEAVRQRG' A
#
# COMPACT_ATOMS: atom_id res chain seq x y z
N MET A 1 2.20 12.55 10.57
CA MET A 1 1.12 11.58 10.87
C MET A 1 1.05 10.58 9.72
N ALA A 2 1.89 9.56 9.78
CA ALA A 2 1.74 8.37 8.93
C ALA A 2 0.52 7.60 9.48
N GLY A 3 -0.48 7.27 8.65
CA GLY A 3 -1.66 6.52 9.12
C GLY A 3 -3.01 6.81 8.48
N GLU A 4 -3.13 7.79 7.57
CA GLU A 4 -4.43 8.17 7.00
C GLU A 4 -5.09 7.13 6.08
N ALA A 5 -4.36 6.08 5.66
CA ALA A 5 -4.94 4.99 4.88
C ALA A 5 -5.80 4.10 5.79
N THR A 6 -7.11 4.23 5.69
CA THR A 6 -8.09 3.42 6.44
C THR A 6 -8.41 2.11 5.71
N ALA A 7 -8.36 2.11 4.38
CA ALA A 7 -8.65 0.95 3.55
C ALA A 7 -7.50 -0.07 3.58
N SER A 8 -7.86 -1.35 3.69
CA SER A 8 -6.89 -2.44 3.58
C SER A 8 -6.55 -2.70 2.12
N LEU A 9 -5.28 -3.01 1.85
CA LEU A 9 -4.83 -3.55 0.56
C LEU A 9 -5.71 -4.73 0.10
N TYR A 10 -6.14 -5.59 1.04
CA TYR A 10 -6.92 -6.80 0.74
C TYR A 10 -8.38 -6.51 0.34
N GLN A 11 -8.85 -5.28 0.55
CA GLN A 11 -10.20 -4.84 0.18
C GLN A 11 -10.22 -4.10 -1.17
N LEU A 12 -9.06 -3.72 -1.69
CA LEU A 12 -8.94 -3.06 -2.98
C LEU A 12 -9.09 -4.08 -4.10
N ASP A 13 -9.87 -3.74 -5.14
CA ASP A 13 -9.92 -4.53 -6.37
C ASP A 13 -8.64 -4.29 -7.17
N LEU A 14 -7.76 -5.29 -7.21
CA LEU A 14 -6.47 -5.25 -7.90
C LEU A 14 -6.50 -5.88 -9.30
N LYS A 15 -7.68 -6.22 -9.83
CA LYS A 15 -7.81 -6.94 -11.11
C LYS A 15 -7.65 -6.05 -12.34
N GLY A 16 -7.91 -4.75 -12.20
CA GLY A 16 -7.83 -3.77 -13.29
C GLY A 16 -6.42 -3.30 -13.65
N ASN A 17 -6.31 -2.31 -14.54
CA ASN A 17 -5.04 -1.63 -14.82
C ASN A 17 -4.74 -0.64 -13.69
N ILE A 18 -3.81 -0.99 -12.79
CA ILE A 18 -3.54 -0.22 -11.58
C ILE A 18 -2.04 0.03 -11.46
N ALA A 19 -1.68 1.25 -11.07
CA ALA A 19 -0.33 1.59 -10.66
C ALA A 19 -0.24 1.55 -9.13
N LEU A 20 0.68 0.74 -8.60
CA LEU A 20 0.99 0.72 -7.17
C LEU A 20 2.10 1.73 -6.89
N VAL A 21 1.85 2.67 -5.99
CA VAL A 21 2.83 3.67 -5.56
C VAL A 21 3.25 3.38 -4.13
N LEU A 22 4.54 3.11 -3.92
CA LEU A 22 5.11 2.74 -2.63
C LEU A 22 5.96 3.90 -2.11
N GLY A 23 5.73 4.27 -0.85
CA GLY A 23 6.52 5.28 -0.14
C GLY A 23 7.81 4.72 0.46
N GLY A 24 8.68 5.61 0.96
CA GLY A 24 9.87 5.19 1.72
C GLY A 24 9.52 4.68 3.13
N GLU A 25 10.44 3.94 3.77
CA GLU A 25 10.19 3.30 5.07
C GLU A 25 9.95 4.30 6.21
N ALA A 26 10.66 5.43 6.19
CA ALA A 26 10.56 6.45 7.24
C ALA A 26 9.41 7.45 6.97
N ASP A 27 9.43 8.08 5.80
CA ASP A 27 8.52 9.19 5.51
C ASP A 27 7.23 8.75 4.78
N GLY A 28 7.15 7.48 4.38
CA GLY A 28 6.06 6.98 3.54
C GLY A 28 6.00 7.70 2.19
N LEU A 29 4.77 7.90 1.69
CA LEU A 29 4.55 8.66 0.46
C LEU A 29 4.71 10.15 0.73
N ARG A 30 5.47 10.83 -0.14
CA ARG A 30 5.54 12.30 -0.18
C ARG A 30 4.13 12.86 -0.34
N ARG A 31 3.87 13.99 0.33
CA ARG A 31 2.54 14.64 0.35
C ARG A 31 1.92 14.81 -1.04
N LEU A 32 2.64 15.42 -1.98
CA LEU A 32 2.12 15.64 -3.34
C LEU A 32 1.86 14.34 -4.10
N THR A 33 2.69 13.30 -3.88
CA THR A 33 2.46 11.98 -4.48
C THR A 33 1.18 11.37 -3.94
N ARG A 34 0.95 11.48 -2.63
CA ARG A 34 -0.25 11.01 -1.94
C ARG A 34 -1.52 11.71 -2.46
N GLU A 35 -1.48 13.03 -2.61
CA GLU A 35 -2.62 13.84 -3.10
C GLU A 35 -3.01 13.51 -4.56
N ASN A 36 -2.07 12.97 -5.35
CA ASN A 36 -2.30 12.55 -6.74
C ASN A 36 -2.74 11.09 -6.89
N CYS A 37 -2.78 10.30 -5.81
CA CYS A 37 -3.26 8.93 -5.86
C CYS A 37 -4.78 8.88 -5.77
N ASP A 38 -5.42 8.02 -6.57
CA ASP A 38 -6.88 7.81 -6.54
C ASP A 38 -7.37 7.21 -5.21
N GLY A 39 -6.47 6.54 -4.48
CA GLY A 39 -6.75 5.97 -3.18
C GLY A 39 -5.49 5.65 -2.39
N LEU A 40 -5.64 5.56 -1.08
CA LEU A 40 -4.58 5.15 -0.16
C LEU A 40 -5.01 3.89 0.58
N VAL A 41 -4.14 2.88 0.54
CA VAL A 41 -4.35 1.61 1.22
C VAL A 41 -3.15 1.27 2.11
N LYS A 42 -3.39 0.42 3.10
CA LYS A 42 -2.33 -0.14 3.97
C LYS A 42 -2.34 -1.65 3.98
N ILE A 43 -1.16 -2.23 4.18
CA ILE A 43 -1.02 -3.63 4.58
C ILE A 43 -1.38 -3.71 6.06
N PRO A 44 -2.40 -4.49 6.47
CA PRO A 44 -2.69 -4.70 7.88
C PRO A 44 -1.47 -5.32 8.57
N MET A 45 -0.96 -4.65 9.61
CA MET A 45 0.16 -5.14 10.43
C MET A 45 -0.30 -5.38 11.86
N PRO A 46 0.15 -6.47 12.51
CA PRO A 46 -0.11 -6.70 13.93
C PRO A 46 0.75 -5.77 14.81
N GLY A 47 0.17 -5.25 15.90
CA GLY A 47 0.88 -4.45 16.89
C GLY A 47 1.23 -3.03 16.42
N GLU A 48 2.26 -2.45 17.04
CA GLU A 48 2.71 -1.05 16.82
C GLU A 48 3.85 -0.93 15.80
N ILE A 49 3.94 -1.86 14.84
CA ILE A 49 4.95 -1.76 13.78
C ILE A 49 4.61 -0.57 12.88
N GLU A 50 5.52 0.40 12.76
CA GLU A 50 5.27 1.64 12.01
C GLU A 50 5.25 1.43 10.49
N SER A 51 6.18 0.61 9.95
CA SER A 51 6.23 0.29 8.53
C SER A 51 6.94 -1.04 8.26
N LEU A 52 6.57 -1.69 7.15
CA LEU A 52 7.39 -2.73 6.54
C LEU A 52 8.53 -2.09 5.74
N ASN A 53 9.54 -2.91 5.47
CA ASN A 53 10.51 -2.61 4.43
C ASN A 53 9.80 -2.45 3.07
N VAL A 54 10.24 -1.50 2.24
CA VAL A 54 9.56 -1.17 0.97
C VAL A 54 9.52 -2.36 0.01
N SER A 55 10.59 -3.16 -0.03
CA SER A 55 10.63 -4.35 -0.90
C SER A 55 9.65 -5.43 -0.43
N VAL A 56 9.48 -5.58 0.89
CA VAL A 56 8.49 -6.50 1.47
C VAL A 56 7.07 -6.01 1.18
N ALA A 57 6.80 -4.72 1.36
CA ALA A 57 5.51 -4.12 1.05
C ALA A 57 5.16 -4.27 -0.45
N ALA A 58 6.15 -4.08 -1.33
CA ALA A 58 5.98 -4.31 -2.76
C ALA A 58 5.65 -5.77 -3.06
N GLY A 59 6.40 -6.72 -2.48
CA GLY A 59 6.17 -8.15 -2.65
C GLY A 59 4.76 -8.57 -2.22
N VAL A 60 4.31 -8.13 -1.04
CA VAL A 60 2.95 -8.39 -0.55
C VAL A 60 1.89 -7.80 -1.48
N SER A 61 2.08 -6.56 -1.93
CA SER A 61 1.13 -5.87 -2.81
C SER A 61 1.00 -6.52 -4.18
N LEU A 62 2.14 -6.91 -4.77
CA LEU A 62 2.17 -7.59 -6.06
C LEU A 62 1.57 -8.98 -5.96
N PHE A 63 1.89 -9.73 -4.90
CA PHE A 63 1.36 -11.09 -4.75
C PHE A 63 -0.15 -11.09 -4.45
N GLU A 64 -0.65 -10.08 -3.75
CA GLU A 64 -2.09 -9.87 -3.59
C GLU A 64 -2.77 -9.57 -4.95
N ALA A 65 -2.15 -8.74 -5.79
CA ALA A 65 -2.66 -8.51 -7.15
C ALA A 65 -2.68 -9.80 -7.98
N VAL A 66 -1.63 -10.63 -7.91
CA VAL A 66 -1.59 -11.96 -8.54
C VAL A 66 -2.72 -12.84 -8.00
N ARG A 67 -2.87 -12.96 -6.67
CA ARG A 67 -3.91 -13.75 -6.01
C ARG A 67 -5.32 -13.37 -6.47
N GLN A 68 -5.59 -12.08 -6.66
CA GLN A 68 -6.90 -11.62 -7.13
C GLN A 68 -7.12 -11.86 -8.63
N ARG A 69 -6.05 -11.88 -9.43
CA ARG A 69 -6.11 -12.07 -10.89
C ARG A 69 -6.22 -13.53 -11.31
N GLY A 70 -5.83 -14.47 -10.44
CA GLY A 70 -5.85 -15.91 -10.73
C GLY A 70 -4.50 -16.40 -11.22
#